data_AF-A0A2G5DUY2-F1
#
_entry.id   AF-A0A2G5DUY2-F1
#
_cell.length_a   1.000
_cell.length_b   1.000
_cell.length_c   1.000
_cell.angle_alpha   90.00
_cell.angle_beta   90.00
_cell.angle_gamma   90.00
#
_symmetry.space_group_name_H-M   'P 1'
#
loop_
_entity.id
_entity.type
_entity.pdbx_description
1 polymer ?
#
loop_
_entity_poly.entity_id
_entity_poly.type
_entity_poly.pdbx_seq_one_letter_code
_entity_poly.pdbx_strand_id
1 'polypeptide(L)'
;GDALVRGFVYYDQCKDGLIDTSDYPINGVEVKVACKWNVGKALVDVYTEAGVNTTSFGSYIARFLDDNFIGCKATLSGQGFNESHCQLYETEPSQARLISRLNDTSFYLVDSLLSHPAQPKTFCLPRSSPSPAPLQAPSMMPSEVCSFFDEVSVCSYEIWTRPWNKCNWKVVQPDTKVADAFGPYVASKYGIDMTLWEGLQGKGEVYRTLLREAIAALLNSYNNFQFEYPTSVIFHYMDLAIASNPQQALKTALQFKKANSGSCCGLTPCY
;
A
#
# COMPACT_ATOMS: atom_id res chain seq x y z
N GLY A 1 -12.19 21.81 4.83
CA GLY A 1 -12.20 20.36 5.06
C GLY A 1 -10.88 19.91 5.63
N ASP A 2 -10.64 18.60 5.75
CA ASP A 2 -9.36 18.02 6.15
C ASP A 2 -8.63 17.45 4.93
N ALA A 3 -7.30 17.37 4.96
CA ALA A 3 -6.53 16.60 3.99
C ALA A 3 -5.81 15.44 4.65
N LEU A 4 -5.94 14.26 4.06
CA LEU A 4 -5.20 13.06 4.44
C LEU A 4 -4.23 12.72 3.32
N VAL A 5 -2.94 12.78 3.62
CA VAL A 5 -1.85 12.45 2.69
C VAL A 5 -1.23 11.12 3.14
N ARG A 6 -1.44 10.07 2.35
CA ARG A 6 -0.94 8.72 2.62
C ARG A 6 0.17 8.36 1.63
N GLY A 7 1.18 7.66 2.13
CA GLY A 7 2.21 7.06 1.28
C GLY A 7 2.91 5.89 1.98
N PHE A 8 3.92 5.35 1.29
CA PHE A 8 4.71 4.22 1.75
C PHE A 8 6.19 4.51 1.56
N VAL A 9 7.01 3.87 2.38
CA VAL A 9 8.46 3.92 2.31
C VAL A 9 9.02 2.52 2.20
N TYR A 10 9.85 2.28 1.20
CA TYR A 10 10.54 1.02 0.95
C TYR A 10 12.04 1.22 0.93
N TYR A 11 12.76 0.17 1.32
CA TYR A 11 14.19 0.05 1.12
C TYR A 11 14.46 -0.77 -0.14
N ASP A 12 14.86 -0.07 -1.20
CA ASP A 12 15.30 -0.61 -2.48
C ASP A 12 16.68 -1.24 -2.33
N GLN A 13 16.74 -2.57 -2.18
CA GLN A 13 18.01 -3.28 -1.92
C GLN A 13 18.92 -3.33 -3.16
N CYS A 14 18.31 -3.27 -4.35
CA CYS A 14 19.00 -3.40 -5.63
C CYS A 14 19.32 -2.06 -6.29
N LYS A 15 18.85 -0.96 -5.71
CA LYS A 15 19.03 0.41 -6.20
C LYS A 15 18.64 0.54 -7.66
N ASP A 16 17.57 -0.14 -8.05
CA ASP A 16 17.07 -0.14 -9.43
C ASP A 16 15.87 0.78 -9.63
N GLY A 17 15.30 1.30 -8.54
CA GLY A 17 14.15 2.20 -8.53
C GLY A 17 12.81 1.48 -8.68
N LEU A 18 12.80 0.15 -8.65
CA LEU A 18 11.60 -0.67 -8.66
C LEU A 18 11.24 -1.07 -7.23
N ILE A 19 9.99 -1.50 -7.04
CA ILE A 19 9.57 -2.14 -5.79
C ILE A 19 9.24 -3.57 -6.14
N ASP A 20 10.07 -4.49 -5.69
CA ASP A 20 9.91 -5.92 -5.97
C ASP A 20 10.10 -6.80 -4.73
N THR A 21 10.14 -8.12 -4.94
CA THR A 21 10.25 -9.12 -3.85
C THR A 21 11.51 -9.00 -3.02
N SER A 22 12.54 -8.32 -3.53
CA SER A 22 13.77 -8.06 -2.81
C SER A 22 13.67 -6.85 -1.90
N ASP A 23 12.67 -5.98 -2.06
CA ASP A 23 12.54 -4.78 -1.24
C ASP A 23 11.67 -5.00 -0.01
N TYR A 24 11.85 -4.17 1.00
CA TYR A 24 11.08 -4.27 2.23
C TYR A 24 10.62 -2.90 2.76
N PRO A 25 9.44 -2.84 3.40
CA PRO A 25 8.95 -1.59 3.97
C PRO A 25 9.80 -1.14 5.16
N ILE A 26 10.00 0.18 5.30
CA ILE A 26 10.86 0.74 6.36
C ILE A 26 10.01 1.23 7.54
N ASN A 27 10.29 0.71 8.75
CA ASN A 27 9.60 1.08 9.98
C ASN A 27 10.25 2.28 10.69
N GLY A 28 9.42 3.16 11.27
CA GLY A 28 9.84 4.18 12.23
C GLY A 28 10.60 5.36 11.65
N VAL A 29 10.64 5.52 10.32
CA VAL A 29 11.34 6.64 9.68
C VAL A 29 10.44 7.85 9.59
N GLU A 30 11.01 9.02 9.83
CA GLU A 30 10.28 10.26 9.71
C GLU A 30 10.09 10.65 8.23
N VAL A 31 8.86 10.94 7.86
CA VAL A 31 8.46 11.49 6.58
C VAL A 31 7.95 12.90 6.81
N LYS A 32 8.52 13.86 6.09
CA LYS A 32 8.05 15.25 6.07
C LYS A 32 7.09 15.42 4.90
N VAL A 33 5.87 15.83 5.20
CA VAL A 33 4.85 16.15 4.20
C VAL A 33 4.63 17.65 4.18
N ALA A 34 4.84 18.28 3.03
CA ALA A 34 4.66 19.70 2.81
C ALA A 34 3.54 19.94 1.78
N CYS A 35 2.49 20.64 2.18
CA CYS A 35 1.36 20.99 1.31
C CYS A 35 1.36 22.49 1.00
N LYS A 36 1.30 22.83 -0.30
CA LYS A 36 1.23 24.21 -0.79
C LYS A 36 -0.22 24.69 -0.74
N TRP A 37 -0.45 25.78 -0.01
CA TRP A 37 -1.76 26.39 0.11
C TRP A 37 -2.21 27.08 -1.17
N ASN A 38 -3.52 27.03 -1.45
CA ASN A 38 -4.13 27.81 -2.52
C ASN A 38 -4.52 29.20 -2.03
N VAL A 39 -3.55 30.13 -2.03
CA VAL A 39 -3.75 31.53 -1.61
C VAL A 39 -4.15 32.44 -2.80
N GLY A 40 -4.52 31.87 -3.95
CA GLY A 40 -4.83 32.64 -5.16
C GLY A 40 -3.59 33.33 -5.75
N LYS A 41 -3.70 34.60 -6.17
CA LYS A 41 -2.60 35.41 -6.75
C LYS A 41 -1.64 35.98 -5.68
N ALA A 42 -1.31 35.21 -4.65
CA ALA A 42 -0.32 35.64 -3.68
C ALA A 42 1.08 35.68 -4.32
N LEU A 43 1.92 36.62 -3.88
CA LEU A 43 3.31 36.75 -4.35
C LEU A 43 4.26 35.71 -3.74
N VAL A 44 3.81 34.97 -2.72
CA VAL A 44 4.62 34.04 -1.93
C VAL A 44 3.89 32.71 -1.82
N ASP A 45 4.62 31.62 -2.05
CA ASP A 45 4.15 30.27 -1.81
C ASP A 45 4.09 30.00 -0.30
N VAL A 46 2.92 29.63 0.21
CA VAL A 46 2.72 29.26 1.61
C VAL A 46 2.64 27.75 1.72
N TYR A 47 3.48 27.16 2.57
CA TYR A 47 3.49 25.73 2.84
C TYR A 47 3.06 25.45 4.28
N THR A 48 2.34 24.35 4.47
CA THR A 48 2.11 23.73 5.78
C THR A 48 2.85 22.39 5.80
N GLU A 49 3.59 22.14 6.88
CA GLU A 49 4.43 20.95 7.01
C GLU A 49 3.96 20.08 8.19
N ALA A 50 4.07 18.77 8.04
CA ALA A 50 3.86 17.80 9.10
C ALA A 50 4.94 16.71 9.02
N GLY A 51 5.56 16.39 10.17
CA GLY A 51 6.44 15.23 10.33
C GLY A 51 5.66 14.05 10.89
N VAL A 52 5.71 12.91 10.22
CA VAL A 52 5.05 11.67 10.64
C VAL A 52 5.98 10.47 10.50
N ASN A 53 5.92 9.54 11.44
CA ASN A 53 6.72 8.33 11.37
C ASN A 53 5.99 7.23 10.59
N THR A 54 6.75 6.40 9.87
CA THR A 54 6.21 5.20 9.25
C THR A 54 5.85 4.14 10.29
N THR A 55 4.80 3.39 9.97
CA THR A 55 4.37 2.18 10.70
C THR A 55 5.32 1.01 10.46
N SER A 56 5.13 -0.09 11.19
CA SER A 56 5.85 -1.37 10.98
C SER A 56 5.76 -1.94 9.57
N PHE A 57 4.82 -1.45 8.75
CA PHE A 57 4.62 -1.86 7.36
C PHE A 57 4.98 -0.76 6.36
N GLY A 58 5.75 0.25 6.79
CA GLY A 58 6.27 1.31 5.92
C GLY A 58 5.24 2.35 5.49
N SER A 59 3.99 2.22 5.90
CA SER A 59 2.94 3.19 5.58
C SER A 59 2.98 4.39 6.53
N TYR A 60 2.60 5.57 6.04
CA TYR A 60 2.40 6.78 6.85
C TYR A 60 1.14 7.52 6.42
N ILE A 61 0.58 8.34 7.32
CA ILE A 61 -0.55 9.23 7.04
C ILE A 61 -0.28 10.57 7.73
N ALA A 62 -0.16 11.64 6.95
CA ALA A 62 -0.17 13.01 7.46
C ALA A 62 -1.58 13.59 7.35
N ARG A 63 -2.08 14.17 8.44
CA ARG A 63 -3.38 14.85 8.50
C ARG A 63 -3.18 16.36 8.61
N PHE A 64 -3.87 17.10 7.77
CA PHE A 64 -3.94 18.55 7.79
C PHE A 64 -5.38 18.98 8.07
N LEU A 65 -5.55 20.01 8.91
CA LEU A 65 -6.85 20.59 9.28
C LEU A 65 -7.33 21.64 8.26
N ASP A 66 -6.93 21.48 7.00
CA ASP A 66 -7.43 22.19 5.82
C ASP A 66 -7.35 21.25 4.61
N ASP A 67 -8.04 21.55 3.52
CA ASP A 67 -8.05 20.79 2.28
C ASP A 67 -7.86 21.64 1.00
N ASN A 68 -7.67 22.95 1.16
CA ASN A 68 -7.44 23.90 0.08
C ASN A 68 -5.97 23.97 -0.33
N PHE A 69 -5.42 22.81 -0.73
CA PHE A 69 -4.05 22.69 -1.20
C PHE A 69 -3.98 22.55 -2.72
N ILE A 70 -3.01 23.21 -3.35
CA ILE A 70 -2.71 23.08 -4.80
C ILE A 70 -1.88 21.80 -5.06
N GLY A 71 -1.11 21.37 -4.08
CA GLY A 71 -0.36 20.12 -4.14
C GLY A 71 0.41 19.86 -2.85
N CYS A 72 0.64 18.59 -2.57
CA CYS A 72 1.50 18.16 -1.46
C CYS A 72 2.71 17.40 -2.00
N LYS A 73 3.79 17.40 -1.24
CA LYS A 73 4.99 16.62 -1.48
C LYS A 73 5.40 15.92 -0.20
N ALA A 74 5.97 14.73 -0.31
CA ALA A 74 6.57 14.04 0.80
C ALA A 74 8.05 13.79 0.56
N THR A 75 8.85 13.93 1.61
CA THR A 75 10.29 13.66 1.61
C THR A 75 10.65 12.80 2.81
N LEU A 76 11.64 11.92 2.63
CA LEU A 76 12.24 11.22 3.75
C LEU A 76 13.11 12.20 4.54
N SER A 77 12.83 12.31 5.84
CA SER A 77 13.69 12.99 6.80
C SER A 77 14.65 11.94 7.34
N GLY A 78 15.95 12.10 7.15
CA GLY A 78 16.96 11.12 7.59
C GLY A 78 17.05 10.91 9.12
N GLN A 79 16.12 11.46 9.91
CA GLN A 79 16.04 11.29 11.34
C GLN A 79 15.23 10.03 11.70
N GLY A 80 15.78 9.19 12.59
CA GLY A 80 15.04 8.10 13.24
C GLY A 80 15.40 6.67 12.84
N PHE A 81 16.20 6.45 11.79
CA PHE A 81 16.63 5.11 11.39
C PHE A 81 18.04 4.79 11.89
N ASN A 82 18.12 4.02 12.97
CA ASN A 82 19.37 3.50 13.53
C ASN A 82 19.51 2.00 13.24
N GLU A 83 19.36 1.61 11.97
CA GLU A 83 19.78 0.28 11.52
C GLU A 83 21.11 0.41 10.79
N SER A 84 22.14 -0.29 11.31
CA SER A 84 23.54 -0.24 10.86
C SER A 84 23.77 -0.56 9.38
N HIS A 85 22.73 -0.98 8.65
CA HIS A 85 22.80 -1.48 7.27
C HIS A 85 22.00 -0.67 6.24
N CYS A 86 21.27 0.36 6.66
CA CYS A 86 20.47 1.21 5.78
C CYS A 86 20.82 2.67 6.05
N GLN A 87 21.60 3.27 5.15
CA GLN A 87 21.81 4.71 5.18
C GLN A 87 20.60 5.36 4.50
N LEU A 88 19.79 6.06 5.28
CA LEU A 88 18.74 6.90 4.72
C LEU A 88 19.38 8.11 4.05
N TYR A 89 19.28 8.16 2.73
CA TYR A 89 19.53 9.39 1.99
C TYR A 89 18.21 10.15 1.85
N GLU A 90 18.25 11.47 2.01
CA GLU A 90 17.11 12.30 1.63
C GLU A 90 16.77 12.01 0.16
N THR A 91 15.54 11.59 -0.08
CA THR A 91 15.06 11.28 -1.42
C THR A 91 14.51 12.55 -2.07
N GLU A 92 14.52 12.56 -3.41
CA GLU A 92 13.76 13.54 -4.17
C GLU A 92 12.30 13.57 -3.68
N PRO A 93 11.68 14.76 -3.52
CA PRO A 93 10.31 14.88 -3.07
C PRO A 93 9.34 14.17 -4.02
N SER A 94 8.54 13.25 -3.49
CA SER A 94 7.46 12.61 -4.25
C SER A 94 6.19 13.44 -4.17
N GLN A 95 5.53 13.66 -5.30
CA GLN A 95 4.33 14.49 -5.38
C GLN A 95 3.08 13.69 -5.01
N ALA A 96 2.26 14.26 -4.14
CA ALA A 96 0.97 13.69 -3.79
C ALA A 96 -0.06 13.99 -4.87
N ARG A 97 -0.85 12.97 -5.24
CA ARG A 97 -1.94 13.07 -6.20
C ARG A 97 -3.27 12.99 -5.48
N LEU A 98 -4.16 13.96 -5.73
CA LEU A 98 -5.53 13.90 -5.23
C LEU A 98 -6.24 12.73 -5.90
N ILE A 99 -6.69 11.77 -5.10
CA ILE A 99 -7.41 10.59 -5.60
C ILE A 99 -8.91 10.79 -5.47
N SER A 100 -9.36 11.39 -4.38
CA SER A 100 -10.79 11.64 -4.16
C SER A 100 -11.05 12.75 -3.12
N ARG A 101 -12.29 13.24 -3.12
CA ARG A 101 -12.84 14.15 -2.11
C ARG A 101 -14.16 13.59 -1.59
N LEU A 102 -14.30 13.49 -0.28
CA LEU A 102 -15.44 12.87 0.41
C LEU A 102 -15.71 13.58 1.73
N ASN A 103 -16.94 14.04 1.94
CA ASN A 103 -17.41 14.62 3.21
C ASN A 103 -16.42 15.63 3.82
N ASP A 104 -16.08 16.67 3.05
CA ASP A 104 -15.08 17.69 3.41
C ASP A 104 -13.69 17.11 3.76
N THR A 105 -13.33 15.93 3.26
CA THR A 105 -11.98 15.38 3.37
C THR A 105 -11.40 15.09 1.99
N SER A 106 -10.23 15.66 1.72
CA SER A 106 -9.46 15.38 0.51
C SER A 106 -8.41 14.30 0.77
N PHE A 107 -8.43 13.23 -0.03
CA PHE A 107 -7.52 12.11 0.13
C PHE A 107 -6.45 12.12 -0.97
N TYR A 108 -5.21 12.25 -0.55
CA TYR A 108 -4.04 12.28 -1.43
C TYR A 108 -3.22 11.00 -1.25
N LEU A 109 -2.72 10.48 -2.38
CA LEU A 109 -1.79 9.36 -2.41
C LEU A 109 -0.45 9.85 -2.95
N VAL A 110 0.62 9.55 -2.22
CA VAL A 110 2.01 9.81 -2.63
C VAL A 110 2.57 8.54 -3.25
N ASP A 111 3.29 8.68 -4.37
CA ASP A 111 4.07 7.57 -4.91
C ASP A 111 5.14 7.15 -3.90
N SER A 112 5.37 5.84 -3.77
CA SER A 112 6.26 5.27 -2.76
C SER A 112 7.63 5.94 -2.73
N LEU A 113 8.11 6.27 -1.53
CA LEU A 113 9.45 6.79 -1.30
C LEU A 113 10.44 5.63 -1.19
N LEU A 114 11.57 5.73 -1.87
CA LEU A 114 12.59 4.68 -1.92
C LEU A 114 13.88 5.14 -1.25
N SER A 115 14.27 4.49 -0.16
CA SER A 115 15.64 4.55 0.33
C SER A 115 16.46 3.42 -0.31
N HIS A 116 17.78 3.56 -0.39
CA HIS A 116 18.63 2.56 -1.04
C HIS A 116 20.01 2.49 -0.37
N PRO A 117 20.73 1.35 -0.46
CA PRO A 117 22.12 1.28 0.00
C PRO A 117 23.06 2.17 -0.81
N ALA A 118 24.27 2.39 -0.28
CA ALA A 118 25.35 3.02 -1.05
C ALA A 118 25.66 2.23 -2.33
N GLN A 119 25.67 0.89 -2.24
CA GLN A 119 25.90 -0.06 -3.32
C GLN A 119 24.82 -1.14 -3.32
N PRO A 120 24.31 -1.58 -4.49
CA PRO A 120 23.38 -2.71 -4.59
C PRO A 120 23.91 -3.95 -3.85
N LYS A 121 23.00 -4.75 -3.28
CA LYS A 121 23.39 -6.01 -2.66
C LYS A 121 23.91 -7.01 -3.70
N THR A 122 24.76 -7.94 -3.28
CA THR A 122 25.43 -8.90 -4.18
C THR A 122 24.50 -9.90 -4.85
N PHE A 123 23.31 -10.12 -4.30
CA PHE A 123 22.29 -10.98 -4.90
C PHE A 123 21.52 -10.28 -6.03
N CYS A 124 21.64 -8.96 -6.15
CA CYS A 124 20.97 -8.19 -7.18
C CYS A 124 21.59 -8.49 -8.54
N LEU A 125 20.75 -8.75 -9.52
CA LEU A 125 21.22 -9.01 -10.87
C LEU A 125 21.92 -7.76 -11.42
N PRO A 126 23.10 -7.88 -12.06
CA PRO A 126 23.74 -6.75 -12.68
C PRO A 126 22.82 -6.16 -13.76
N ARG A 127 22.54 -4.85 -13.65
CA ARG A 127 21.64 -4.11 -14.55
C ARG A 127 22.10 -4.31 -15.99
N SER A 128 21.38 -5.15 -16.73
CA SER A 128 21.40 -5.08 -18.18
C SER A 128 20.71 -3.77 -18.56
N SER A 129 21.31 -3.02 -19.48
CA SER A 129 20.87 -1.73 -20.04
C SER A 129 19.37 -1.68 -20.36
N PRO A 130 18.75 -0.48 -20.48
CA PRO A 130 17.30 -0.34 -20.47
C PRO A 130 16.66 -1.16 -21.58
N SER A 131 15.83 -2.13 -21.18
CA SER A 131 14.97 -2.86 -22.12
C SER A 131 14.03 -1.84 -22.77
N PRO A 132 13.87 -1.85 -24.11
CA PRO A 132 12.93 -0.95 -24.77
C PRO A 132 11.51 -1.20 -24.26
N ALA A 133 10.71 -0.14 -24.26
CA ALA A 133 9.35 -0.07 -23.74
C ALA A 133 8.51 -1.32 -24.07
N PRO A 134 7.58 -1.74 -23.19
CA PRO A 134 6.71 -2.87 -23.48
C PRO A 134 5.87 -2.54 -24.72
N LEU A 135 6.09 -3.28 -25.80
CA LEU A 135 5.11 -3.34 -26.89
C LEU A 135 3.79 -3.79 -26.28
N GLN A 136 2.74 -2.96 -26.42
CA GLN A 136 1.38 -3.33 -26.05
C GLN A 136 1.04 -4.64 -26.76
N ALA A 137 0.99 -5.74 -25.99
CA ALA A 137 0.43 -6.98 -26.48
C ALA A 137 -1.08 -6.77 -26.69
N PRO A 138 -1.66 -7.25 -27.81
CA PRO A 138 -3.10 -7.18 -28.00
C PRO A 138 -3.78 -7.97 -26.88
N SER A 139 -4.85 -7.38 -26.33
CA SER A 139 -5.73 -8.01 -25.34
C SER A 139 -6.16 -9.39 -25.84
N MET A 140 -5.58 -10.44 -25.26
CA MET A 140 -5.95 -11.83 -25.52
C MET A 140 -6.92 -12.29 -24.43
N MET A 141 -7.96 -12.99 -24.88
CA MET A 141 -9.07 -13.52 -24.09
C MET A 141 -8.63 -14.33 -22.86
N PRO A 142 -9.51 -14.52 -21.85
CA PRO A 142 -9.15 -15.28 -20.66
C PRO A 142 -8.99 -16.76 -21.02
N SER A 143 -7.77 -17.28 -20.93
CA SER A 143 -7.50 -18.72 -20.95
C SER A 143 -7.77 -19.30 -19.56
N GLU A 144 -8.67 -20.28 -19.50
CA GLU A 144 -9.12 -20.98 -18.28
C GLU A 144 -8.17 -22.09 -17.79
N VAL A 145 -6.87 -22.02 -18.08
CA VAL A 145 -5.92 -23.05 -17.67
C VAL A 145 -4.72 -22.42 -16.99
N CYS A 146 -4.55 -22.69 -15.70
CA CYS A 146 -3.37 -22.30 -14.94
C CYS A 146 -2.12 -22.95 -15.53
N SER A 147 -1.29 -22.17 -16.19
CA SER A 147 0.07 -22.60 -16.50
C SER A 147 0.85 -22.65 -15.20
N PHE A 148 1.60 -23.73 -14.97
CA PHE A 148 2.58 -23.84 -13.88
C PHE A 148 3.66 -22.73 -13.94
N PHE A 149 3.73 -21.99 -15.04
CA PHE A 149 4.70 -20.92 -15.29
C PHE A 149 4.10 -19.51 -15.18
N ASP A 150 2.79 -19.36 -14.93
CA ASP A 150 2.21 -18.03 -14.68
C ASP A 150 2.54 -17.61 -13.24
N GLU A 151 3.53 -16.73 -13.10
CA GLU A 151 4.06 -16.24 -11.81
C GLU A 151 3.05 -15.42 -10.98
N VAL A 152 1.89 -15.11 -11.54
CA VAL A 152 0.93 -14.13 -11.01
C VAL A 152 -0.14 -14.86 -10.20
N SER A 153 0.26 -15.47 -9.08
CA SER A 153 -0.67 -16.12 -8.15
C SER A 153 -1.63 -15.09 -7.53
N VAL A 154 -2.94 -15.33 -7.65
CA VAL A 154 -3.98 -14.51 -7.01
C VAL A 154 -5.01 -15.41 -6.34
N CYS A 155 -5.25 -15.16 -5.06
CA CYS A 155 -5.96 -16.10 -4.19
C CYS A 155 -7.15 -15.45 -3.51
N SER A 156 -8.27 -16.16 -3.49
CA SER A 156 -9.45 -15.75 -2.73
C SER A 156 -9.20 -15.86 -1.23
N TYR A 157 -10.03 -15.19 -0.43
CA TYR A 157 -9.92 -15.27 1.02
C TYR A 157 -10.09 -16.72 1.53
N GLU A 158 -10.93 -17.54 0.88
CA GLU A 158 -11.12 -18.94 1.26
C GLU A 158 -9.81 -19.72 1.20
N ILE A 159 -8.98 -19.46 0.19
CA ILE A 159 -7.68 -20.12 0.07
C ILE A 159 -6.70 -19.60 1.13
N TRP A 160 -6.68 -18.30 1.40
CA TRP A 160 -5.85 -17.70 2.47
C TRP A 160 -6.22 -18.18 3.88
N THR A 161 -7.50 -18.50 4.12
CA THR A 161 -7.97 -19.02 5.43
C THR A 161 -7.65 -20.50 5.67
N ARG A 162 -7.05 -21.20 4.71
CA ARG A 162 -6.65 -22.60 4.92
C ARG A 162 -5.46 -22.65 5.91
N PRO A 163 -5.51 -23.49 6.95
CA PRO A 163 -4.43 -23.58 7.93
C PRO A 163 -3.05 -23.86 7.32
N TRP A 164 -3.00 -24.75 6.33
CA TRP A 164 -1.79 -25.10 5.60
C TRP A 164 -1.31 -24.03 4.63
N ASN A 165 -1.97 -22.88 4.51
CA ASN A 165 -1.48 -21.76 3.69
C ASN A 165 -0.90 -20.62 4.54
N LYS A 166 -0.95 -20.72 5.87
CA LYS A 166 -0.52 -19.66 6.80
C LYS A 166 0.95 -19.26 6.64
N CYS A 167 1.86 -20.16 6.25
CA CYS A 167 3.28 -19.80 6.06
C CYS A 167 3.51 -18.87 4.86
N ASN A 168 2.55 -18.74 3.95
CA ASN A 168 2.65 -17.82 2.81
C ASN A 168 2.35 -16.37 3.19
N TRP A 169 2.02 -16.11 4.46
CA TRP A 169 1.88 -14.76 5.01
C TRP A 169 3.29 -14.19 5.23
N LYS A 170 3.70 -13.26 4.36
CA LYS A 170 5.06 -12.69 4.34
C LYS A 170 5.20 -11.50 5.30
N VAL A 171 4.73 -10.33 4.86
CA VAL A 171 4.95 -9.04 5.52
C VAL A 171 4.12 -8.89 6.80
N VAL A 172 2.93 -9.49 6.83
CA VAL A 172 2.01 -9.49 7.97
C VAL A 172 1.81 -10.92 8.46
N GLN A 173 1.33 -11.09 9.69
CA GLN A 173 1.03 -12.38 10.29
C GLN A 173 -0.46 -12.49 10.65
N PRO A 174 -1.01 -13.71 10.82
CA PRO A 174 -2.42 -13.90 11.18
C PRO A 174 -2.86 -13.14 12.44
N ASP A 175 -1.99 -13.00 13.43
CA ASP A 175 -2.21 -12.30 14.69
C ASP A 175 -1.94 -10.79 14.64
N THR A 176 -1.38 -10.29 13.53
CA THR A 176 -1.20 -8.84 13.30
C THR A 176 -2.54 -8.12 13.49
N LYS A 177 -2.55 -7.00 14.20
CA LYS A 177 -3.78 -6.23 14.40
C LYS A 177 -4.17 -5.48 13.14
N VAL A 178 -5.47 -5.38 12.88
CA VAL A 178 -6.03 -4.57 11.80
C VAL A 178 -5.59 -3.11 11.96
N ALA A 179 -5.54 -2.61 13.19
CA ALA A 179 -5.08 -1.26 13.49
C ALA A 179 -3.60 -1.04 13.14
N ASP A 180 -2.73 -2.02 13.43
CA ASP A 180 -1.31 -1.94 13.10
C ASP A 180 -1.10 -2.03 11.59
N ALA A 181 -1.85 -2.91 10.93
CA ALA A 181 -1.74 -3.15 9.49
C ALA A 181 -2.25 -1.96 8.68
N PHE A 182 -3.49 -1.51 8.91
CA PHE A 182 -4.15 -0.51 8.06
C PHE A 182 -4.11 0.92 8.62
N GLY A 183 -3.78 1.07 9.90
CA GLY A 183 -3.69 2.34 10.58
C GLY A 183 -4.97 2.76 11.33
N PRO A 184 -4.91 3.95 11.97
CA PRO A 184 -5.92 4.39 12.93
C PRO A 184 -7.30 4.66 12.31
N TYR A 185 -7.35 5.05 11.03
CA TYR A 185 -8.62 5.32 10.36
C TYR A 185 -9.46 4.05 10.22
N VAL A 186 -8.83 2.95 9.80
CA VAL A 186 -9.47 1.63 9.74
C VAL A 186 -9.77 1.11 11.16
N ALA A 187 -8.86 1.31 12.11
CA ALA A 187 -9.07 0.95 13.52
C ALA A 187 -10.32 1.61 14.13
N SER A 188 -10.66 2.84 13.73
CA SER A 188 -11.87 3.52 14.21
C SER A 188 -13.16 2.75 13.90
N LYS A 189 -13.16 1.92 12.84
CA LYS A 189 -14.32 1.15 12.41
C LYS A 189 -14.35 -0.27 12.99
N TYR A 190 -13.19 -0.92 13.11
CA TYR A 190 -13.08 -2.33 13.48
C TYR A 190 -12.57 -2.56 14.91
N GLY A 191 -12.11 -1.51 15.60
CA GLY A 191 -11.43 -1.61 16.89
C GLY A 191 -9.93 -1.90 16.73
N ILE A 192 -9.21 -1.82 17.85
CA ILE A 192 -7.75 -2.00 17.90
C ILE A 192 -7.32 -3.45 18.10
N ASP A 193 -8.19 -4.28 18.68
CA ASP A 193 -7.82 -5.64 19.08
C ASP A 193 -8.04 -6.70 18.00
N MET A 194 -8.80 -6.36 16.95
CA MET A 194 -9.12 -7.30 15.87
C MET A 194 -7.86 -7.67 15.11
N THR A 195 -7.65 -8.98 14.94
CA THR A 195 -6.55 -9.54 14.16
C THR A 195 -6.90 -9.62 12.67
N LEU A 196 -5.89 -9.69 11.81
CA LEU A 196 -6.08 -9.96 10.38
C LEU A 196 -6.77 -11.32 10.16
N TRP A 197 -6.47 -12.33 10.98
CA TRP A 197 -7.12 -13.64 10.91
C TRP A 197 -8.62 -13.58 11.21
N GLU A 198 -9.04 -12.82 12.22
CA GLU A 198 -10.45 -12.61 12.53
C GLU A 198 -11.15 -11.77 11.45
N GLY A 199 -10.48 -10.73 10.94
CA GLY A 199 -10.97 -9.90 9.85
C GLY A 199 -11.22 -10.72 8.57
N LEU A 200 -10.28 -11.59 8.21
CA LEU A 200 -10.35 -12.46 7.03
C LEU A 200 -11.48 -13.50 7.11
N GLN A 201 -11.97 -13.81 8.32
CA GLN A 201 -13.10 -14.70 8.53
C GLN A 201 -14.46 -13.99 8.60
N GLY A 202 -14.48 -12.66 8.48
CA GLY A 202 -15.71 -11.87 8.57
C GLY A 202 -16.78 -12.31 7.56
N LYS A 203 -18.05 -12.41 7.96
CA LYS A 203 -19.17 -12.79 7.09
C LYS A 203 -20.40 -11.90 7.32
N GLY A 204 -21.33 -11.90 6.35
CA GLY A 204 -22.70 -11.40 6.48
C GLY A 204 -22.88 -9.87 6.51
N GLU A 205 -21.90 -9.11 6.99
CA GLU A 205 -21.96 -7.66 7.16
C GLU A 205 -21.12 -6.94 6.09
N VAL A 206 -21.57 -5.75 5.65
CA VAL A 206 -20.90 -4.96 4.59
C VAL A 206 -19.45 -4.66 4.94
N TYR A 207 -19.20 -4.11 6.13
CA TYR A 207 -17.85 -3.74 6.56
C TYR A 207 -17.00 -4.98 6.88
N ARG A 208 -17.59 -6.07 7.37
CA ARG A 208 -16.86 -7.35 7.52
C ARG A 208 -16.43 -7.92 6.17
N THR A 209 -17.28 -7.79 5.16
CA THR A 209 -16.98 -8.18 3.79
C THR A 209 -15.88 -7.29 3.22
N LEU A 210 -15.97 -5.97 3.37
CA LEU A 210 -14.91 -5.05 2.97
C LEU A 210 -13.56 -5.42 3.58
N LEU A 211 -13.50 -5.60 4.90
CA LEU A 211 -12.27 -5.94 5.59
C LEU A 211 -11.70 -7.27 5.11
N ARG A 212 -12.54 -8.31 4.98
CA ARG A 212 -12.11 -9.63 4.49
C ARG A 212 -11.48 -9.55 3.11
N GLU A 213 -12.16 -8.93 2.15
CA GLU A 213 -11.67 -8.85 0.77
C GLU A 213 -10.44 -7.95 0.66
N ALA A 214 -10.34 -6.90 1.49
CA ALA A 214 -9.14 -6.06 1.56
C ALA A 214 -7.94 -6.79 2.16
N ILE A 215 -8.12 -7.64 3.17
CA ILE A 215 -7.04 -8.47 3.72
C ILE A 215 -6.57 -9.49 2.68
N ALA A 216 -7.48 -10.14 1.96
CA ALA A 216 -7.09 -11.04 0.87
C ALA A 216 -6.34 -10.30 -0.25
N ALA A 217 -6.80 -9.10 -0.62
CA ALA A 217 -6.10 -8.25 -1.59
C ALA A 217 -4.71 -7.85 -1.09
N LEU A 218 -4.56 -7.55 0.19
CA LEU A 218 -3.29 -7.20 0.81
C LEU A 218 -2.31 -8.37 0.74
N LEU A 219 -2.76 -9.57 1.09
CA LEU A 219 -1.94 -10.79 1.02
C LEU A 219 -1.54 -11.12 -0.43
N ASN A 220 -2.45 -10.92 -1.39
CA ASN A 220 -2.13 -11.06 -2.82
C ASN A 220 -1.07 -10.04 -3.24
N SER A 221 -1.22 -8.77 -2.87
CA SER A 221 -0.25 -7.70 -3.20
C SER A 221 1.15 -8.00 -2.66
N TYR A 222 1.27 -8.50 -1.43
CA TYR A 222 2.56 -8.91 -0.87
C TYR A 222 3.19 -10.14 -1.52
N ASN A 223 2.39 -10.98 -2.17
CA ASN A 223 2.87 -12.18 -2.84
C ASN A 223 3.09 -11.98 -4.34
N ASN A 224 2.58 -10.90 -4.91
CA ASN A 224 2.53 -10.69 -6.34
C ASN A 224 2.51 -9.17 -6.66
N PHE A 225 3.66 -8.63 -7.07
CA PHE A 225 3.82 -7.21 -7.41
C PHE A 225 3.05 -6.78 -8.66
N GLN A 226 2.61 -7.74 -9.49
CA GLN A 226 1.75 -7.50 -10.64
C GLN A 226 0.27 -7.55 -10.29
N PHE A 227 -0.08 -7.81 -9.01
CA PHE A 227 -1.46 -7.77 -8.56
C PHE A 227 -2.05 -6.37 -8.81
N GLU A 228 -3.29 -6.34 -9.31
CA GLU A 228 -3.98 -5.12 -9.78
C GLU A 228 -3.96 -3.98 -8.75
N TYR A 229 -3.95 -4.32 -7.46
CA TYR A 229 -3.92 -3.35 -6.37
C TYR A 229 -2.59 -3.40 -5.63
N PRO A 230 -1.70 -2.42 -5.83
CA PRO A 230 -0.58 -2.19 -4.92
C PRO A 230 -1.09 -1.98 -3.49
N THR A 231 -0.29 -2.37 -2.50
CA THR A 231 -0.56 -2.15 -1.06
C THR A 231 -1.07 -0.74 -0.78
N SER A 232 -0.45 0.27 -1.38
CA SER A 232 -0.80 1.67 -1.19
C SER A 232 -2.21 2.03 -1.63
N VAL A 233 -2.67 1.46 -2.73
CA VAL A 233 -4.02 1.63 -3.25
C VAL A 233 -5.03 0.93 -2.36
N ILE A 234 -4.71 -0.27 -1.86
CA ILE A 234 -5.60 -1.04 -0.96
C ILE A 234 -5.90 -0.24 0.30
N PHE A 235 -4.87 0.30 0.95
CA PHE A 235 -5.02 1.07 2.18
C PHE A 235 -5.82 2.35 1.94
N HIS A 236 -5.55 3.03 0.83
CA HIS A 236 -6.31 4.23 0.46
C HIS A 236 -7.78 3.90 0.22
N TYR A 237 -8.09 2.85 -0.54
CA TYR A 237 -9.47 2.46 -0.84
C TYR A 237 -10.21 2.00 0.42
N MET A 238 -9.51 1.42 1.39
CA MET A 238 -10.04 1.12 2.71
C MET A 238 -10.44 2.39 3.47
N ASP A 239 -9.55 3.39 3.53
CA ASP A 239 -9.88 4.67 4.18
C ASP A 239 -11.10 5.32 3.52
N LEU A 240 -11.13 5.37 2.18
CA LEU A 240 -12.25 5.93 1.43
C LEU A 240 -13.56 5.19 1.71
N ALA A 241 -13.53 3.85 1.65
CA ALA A 241 -14.72 3.04 1.84
C ALA A 241 -15.32 3.20 3.24
N ILE A 242 -14.47 3.37 4.26
CA ILE A 242 -14.89 3.62 5.64
C ILE A 242 -15.43 5.05 5.82
N ALA A 243 -14.78 6.04 5.20
CA ALA A 243 -15.18 7.45 5.23
C ALA A 243 -16.51 7.73 4.52
N SER A 244 -16.87 6.85 3.58
CA SER A 244 -18.02 7.00 2.70
C SER A 244 -19.31 6.45 3.34
N ASN A 245 -20.06 5.66 2.58
CA ASN A 245 -21.32 5.06 2.97
C ASN A 245 -21.29 3.53 2.71
N PRO A 246 -22.25 2.76 3.24
CA PRO A 246 -22.27 1.31 3.07
C PRO A 246 -22.30 0.84 1.62
N GLN A 247 -22.93 1.58 0.69
CA GLN A 247 -22.93 1.21 -0.72
C GLN A 247 -21.53 1.32 -1.33
N GLN A 248 -20.79 2.39 -1.03
CA GLN A 248 -19.42 2.55 -1.50
C GLN A 248 -18.50 1.49 -0.86
N ALA A 249 -18.67 1.19 0.43
CA ALA A 249 -17.95 0.12 1.10
C ALA A 249 -18.19 -1.24 0.43
N LEU A 250 -19.44 -1.56 0.09
CA LEU A 250 -19.78 -2.78 -0.64
C LEU A 250 -19.17 -2.79 -2.04
N LYS A 251 -19.22 -1.67 -2.76
CA LYS A 251 -18.60 -1.53 -4.10
C LYS A 251 -17.10 -1.81 -4.05
N THR A 252 -16.38 -1.20 -3.10
CA THR A 252 -14.94 -1.45 -2.90
C THR A 252 -14.67 -2.92 -2.52
N ALA A 253 -15.49 -3.50 -1.65
CA ALA A 253 -15.37 -4.91 -1.29
C ALA A 253 -15.53 -5.83 -2.52
N LEU A 254 -16.49 -5.54 -3.40
CA LEU A 254 -16.72 -6.31 -4.63
C LEU A 254 -15.58 -6.13 -5.65
N GLN A 255 -14.96 -4.95 -5.73
CA GLN A 255 -13.77 -4.73 -6.55
C GLN A 255 -12.60 -5.60 -6.07
N PHE A 256 -12.29 -5.58 -4.78
CA PHE A 256 -11.27 -6.45 -4.20
C PHE A 256 -11.61 -7.92 -4.39
N LYS A 257 -12.86 -8.33 -4.13
CA LYS A 257 -13.30 -9.71 -4.36
C LYS A 257 -13.04 -10.15 -5.79
N LYS A 258 -13.39 -9.31 -6.77
CA LYS A 258 -13.17 -9.60 -8.19
C LYS A 258 -11.69 -9.80 -8.48
N ALA A 259 -10.83 -8.90 -8.00
CA ALA A 259 -9.39 -9.03 -8.18
C ALA A 259 -8.83 -10.27 -7.48
N ASN A 260 -9.29 -10.59 -6.28
CA ASN A 260 -8.89 -11.79 -5.52
C ASN A 260 -9.38 -13.10 -6.16
N SER A 261 -10.36 -13.05 -7.05
CA SER A 261 -10.97 -14.23 -7.70
C SER A 261 -10.23 -14.65 -8.97
N GLY A 262 -8.91 -14.40 -9.04
CA GLY A 262 -8.08 -14.83 -10.17
C GLY A 262 -8.21 -16.32 -10.44
N SER A 263 -8.03 -16.72 -11.70
CA SER A 263 -8.20 -18.10 -12.14
C SER A 263 -7.22 -19.08 -11.48
N CYS A 264 -6.10 -18.59 -10.94
CA CYS A 264 -4.99 -19.41 -10.46
C CYS A 264 -4.38 -18.87 -9.16
N CYS A 265 -4.41 -19.70 -8.12
CA CYS A 265 -3.75 -19.45 -6.85
C CYS A 265 -2.58 -20.44 -6.67
N GLY A 266 -1.35 -19.93 -6.72
CA GLY A 266 -0.11 -20.69 -6.69
C GLY A 266 0.53 -20.78 -5.30
N LEU A 267 -0.25 -20.70 -4.22
CA LEU A 267 0.30 -20.85 -2.87
C LEU A 267 0.76 -22.29 -2.63
N THR A 268 1.99 -22.42 -2.12
CA THR A 268 2.54 -23.71 -1.71
C THR A 268 2.01 -24.07 -0.32
N PRO A 269 1.32 -25.22 -0.15
CA PRO A 269 0.92 -25.68 1.16
C PRO A 269 2.12 -25.93 2.07
N CYS A 270 2.03 -25.44 3.29
CA CYS A 270 2.94 -25.67 4.39
C CYS A 270 2.50 -26.95 5.09
N TYR A 271 3.25 -28.04 4.89
CA TYR A 271 3.10 -29.29 5.62
C TYR A 271 4.06 -29.34 6.80
#